data_AF-A0A7S4FBB4-F1
#
_entry.id   AF-A0A7S4FBB4-F1
#
_cell.length_a   1.000
_cell.length_b   1.000
_cell.length_c   1.000
_cell.angle_alpha   90.00
_cell.angle_beta   90.00
_cell.angle_gamma   90.00
#
_symmetry.space_group_name_H-M   'P 1'
#
loop_
_entity.id
_entity.type
_entity.pdbx_description
1 polymer ?
#
loop_
_entity_poly.entity_id
_entity_poly.type
_entity_poly.pdbx_seq_one_letter_code
_entity_poly.pdbx_strand_id
1 'polypeptide(L)'
;SGVVGVSSTVAAASMSARVRPRPSAALTACVTLLVIVRISNVQGKQQRLGGPVKTRVGGGSKPSAGMKGWMRSVDRTLTKQEKEYTTCYKASPRTCGPHLVPGSTAMHLIASKTSRVPPNILFVNSTDKGRRALICVPAKAGSTSFYFWLYKSLAGHDWPYRGPPWVHDVTSWRWNVLNATAQISRLHMMPMTLRRRALDDAEIHRFALLRDPLERAESSFYSKLSCEVPGDAADHARMIRALMRQAPVAAASLSSASQPPRPMAGKSRGASAMSNASGPCLSMRDWGRLVAEVIASDQRHSLDVHFMPQADACGLWEIGYHTIVPLEDNVEGMRALAQHLQVPPEMQLFHRHSVRKRPHGLNSRVANFVRKVYREDILLLNYPSPPKNATSAP
;
A
#
# COMPACT_ATOMS: atom_id res chain seq x y z
N SER A 1 -7.61 -65.57 -15.89
CA SER A 1 -8.50 -66.14 -14.85
C SER A 1 -7.76 -66.19 -13.53
N GLY A 2 -8.42 -65.94 -12.40
CA GLY A 2 -7.79 -65.85 -11.08
C GLY A 2 -8.10 -64.53 -10.39
N VAL A 3 -9.25 -64.48 -9.70
CA VAL A 3 -9.62 -63.36 -8.82
C VAL A 3 -9.31 -63.78 -7.39
N VAL A 4 -8.55 -62.98 -6.65
CA VAL A 4 -8.37 -63.13 -5.20
C VAL A 4 -8.75 -61.80 -4.57
N GLY A 5 -9.95 -61.74 -4.00
CA GLY A 5 -10.40 -60.61 -3.19
C GLY A 5 -10.01 -60.83 -1.73
N VAL A 6 -9.46 -59.80 -1.08
CA VAL A 6 -9.28 -59.76 0.38
C VAL A 6 -10.27 -58.74 0.92
N SER A 7 -11.14 -59.17 1.84
CA SER A 7 -12.20 -58.34 2.40
C SER A 7 -11.76 -57.72 3.73
N SER A 8 -11.76 -56.38 3.81
CA SER A 8 -11.41 -55.64 5.03
C SER A 8 -12.65 -55.39 5.87
N THR A 9 -12.78 -56.06 7.02
CA THR A 9 -13.91 -55.87 7.95
C THR A 9 -13.81 -54.57 8.72
N VAL A 10 -14.91 -53.81 8.75
CA VAL A 10 -15.03 -52.55 9.50
C VAL A 10 -15.51 -52.84 10.93
N ALA A 11 -14.74 -52.42 11.92
CA ALA A 11 -15.14 -52.45 13.33
C ALA A 11 -15.68 -51.06 13.76
N ALA A 12 -17.01 -50.93 13.85
CA ALA A 12 -17.65 -49.70 14.32
C ALA A 12 -17.87 -49.74 15.84
N ALA A 13 -17.17 -48.90 16.60
CA ALA A 13 -17.36 -48.75 18.04
C ALA A 13 -18.34 -47.60 18.35
N SER A 14 -19.57 -47.94 18.73
CA SER A 14 -20.57 -47.00 19.21
C SER A 14 -20.68 -47.07 20.73
N MET A 15 -20.45 -45.96 21.42
CA MET A 15 -20.93 -45.77 22.80
C MET A 15 -21.52 -44.37 22.97
N SER A 16 -22.70 -44.33 23.59
CA SER A 16 -23.46 -43.10 23.85
C SER A 16 -23.76 -43.00 25.33
N ALA A 17 -23.32 -41.91 25.96
CA ALA A 17 -23.69 -41.57 27.33
C ALA A 17 -23.73 -40.04 27.49
N ARG A 18 -24.93 -39.49 27.72
CA ARG A 18 -25.09 -38.09 28.15
C ARG A 18 -25.12 -38.03 29.68
N VAL A 19 -24.27 -37.22 30.28
CA VAL A 19 -24.49 -36.73 31.65
C VAL A 19 -24.33 -35.20 31.66
N ARG A 20 -25.32 -34.50 32.21
CA ARG A 20 -25.28 -33.07 32.52
C ARG A 20 -25.44 -32.88 34.02
N PRO A 21 -24.55 -32.18 34.72
CA PRO A 21 -24.91 -31.45 35.94
C PRO A 21 -25.78 -30.24 35.61
N ARG A 22 -26.69 -29.86 36.52
CA ARG A 22 -27.35 -28.55 36.54
C ARG A 22 -26.51 -27.56 37.39
N PRO A 23 -26.66 -26.24 37.21
CA PRO A 23 -25.90 -25.25 37.99
C PRO A 23 -26.45 -25.11 39.42
N SER A 24 -25.56 -24.86 40.36
CA SER A 24 -25.87 -24.42 41.73
C SER A 24 -25.82 -22.89 41.81
N ALA A 25 -26.72 -22.26 42.58
CA ALA A 25 -26.79 -20.81 42.71
C ALA A 25 -26.91 -20.36 44.18
N ALA A 26 -25.97 -19.50 44.60
CA ALA A 26 -25.94 -18.69 45.83
C ALA A 26 -24.81 -17.64 45.64
N LEU A 27 -25.06 -16.33 45.70
CA LEU A 27 -24.98 -15.47 46.91
C LEU A 27 -23.55 -15.49 47.55
N THR A 28 -22.82 -14.39 47.78
CA THR A 28 -23.02 -12.92 47.57
C THR A 28 -21.62 -12.22 47.72
N ALA A 29 -21.33 -10.92 47.57
CA ALA A 29 -22.03 -9.65 47.23
C ALA A 29 -20.99 -8.60 46.73
N CYS A 30 -21.43 -7.38 46.39
CA CYS A 30 -20.65 -6.12 46.30
C CYS A 30 -19.61 -6.01 45.13
N VAL A 31 -19.32 -4.83 44.54
CA VAL A 31 -19.82 -3.44 44.70
C VAL A 31 -20.20 -2.86 43.32
N THR A 32 -21.33 -2.15 43.21
CA THR A 32 -21.69 -1.40 41.99
C THR A 32 -21.25 0.07 42.12
N LEU A 33 -20.29 0.52 41.32
CA LEU A 33 -19.86 1.92 41.31
C LEU A 33 -20.74 2.75 40.34
N LEU A 34 -21.65 3.57 40.89
CA LEU A 34 -22.59 4.35 40.10
C LEU A 34 -22.02 5.75 39.75
N VAL A 35 -21.53 5.92 38.52
CA VAL A 35 -21.00 7.21 38.04
C VAL A 35 -22.13 8.13 37.58
N ILE A 36 -22.44 9.16 38.38
CA ILE A 36 -23.43 10.18 38.03
C ILE A 36 -22.82 11.20 37.06
N VAL A 37 -23.24 11.16 35.79
CA VAL A 37 -22.89 12.19 34.80
C VAL A 37 -23.81 13.40 34.96
N ARG A 38 -23.32 14.47 35.61
CA ARG A 38 -23.98 15.79 35.57
C ARG A 38 -23.81 16.43 34.20
N ILE A 39 -24.90 16.58 33.45
CA ILE A 39 -24.96 17.45 32.27
C ILE A 39 -25.22 18.88 32.76
N SER A 40 -24.17 19.71 32.84
CA SER A 40 -24.29 21.14 33.12
C SER A 40 -24.60 21.89 31.82
N ASN A 41 -25.83 22.40 31.70
CA ASN A 41 -26.20 23.35 30.64
C ASN A 41 -25.35 24.63 30.73
N VAL A 42 -24.77 25.06 29.60
CA VAL A 42 -24.20 26.41 29.44
C VAL A 42 -24.80 27.05 28.20
N GLN A 43 -25.73 27.97 28.40
CA GLN A 43 -26.35 28.73 27.31
C GLN A 43 -25.39 29.82 26.80
N GLY A 44 -24.65 29.53 25.74
CA GLY A 44 -23.90 30.55 24.99
C GLY A 44 -24.84 31.45 24.20
N LYS A 45 -24.83 32.76 24.48
CA LYS A 45 -25.69 33.75 23.81
C LYS A 45 -25.44 33.79 22.30
N GLN A 46 -26.51 33.77 21.51
CA GLN A 46 -26.45 34.29 20.14
C GLN A 46 -26.23 35.81 20.18
N GLN A 47 -25.23 36.31 19.45
CA GLN A 47 -25.24 37.68 18.95
C GLN A 47 -25.30 37.64 17.42
N ARG A 48 -26.29 38.34 16.85
CA ARG A 48 -26.37 38.60 15.41
C ARG A 48 -25.48 39.80 15.08
N LEU A 49 -24.53 39.64 14.18
CA LEU A 49 -24.02 40.74 13.36
C LEU A 49 -23.98 40.26 11.91
N GLY A 50 -24.82 40.86 11.07
CA GLY A 50 -24.82 40.63 9.63
C GLY A 50 -24.07 41.75 8.91
N GLY A 51 -23.26 41.39 7.92
CA GLY A 51 -22.55 42.35 7.07
C GLY A 51 -22.09 41.69 5.76
N PRO A 52 -22.31 42.31 4.58
CA PRO A 52 -22.00 41.69 3.30
C PRO A 52 -20.50 41.77 2.97
N VAL A 53 -19.79 40.65 3.07
CA VAL A 53 -18.38 40.54 2.68
C VAL A 53 -18.25 40.50 1.15
N LYS A 54 -17.79 41.61 0.56
CA LYS A 54 -17.39 41.65 -0.86
C LYS A 54 -16.09 40.86 -1.06
N THR A 55 -16.18 39.67 -1.65
CA THR A 55 -15.01 38.84 -1.99
C THR A 55 -14.24 39.42 -3.18
N ARG A 56 -13.14 40.12 -2.88
CA ARG A 56 -12.21 40.65 -3.88
C ARG A 56 -11.31 39.53 -4.40
N VAL A 57 -11.55 39.05 -5.63
CA VAL A 57 -10.65 38.11 -6.30
C VAL A 57 -9.29 38.79 -6.55
N GLY A 58 -8.19 38.18 -6.10
CA GLY A 58 -6.86 38.73 -6.33
C GLY A 58 -5.71 37.86 -5.85
N GLY A 59 -4.61 37.88 -6.60
CA GLY A 59 -3.28 37.42 -6.17
C GLY A 59 -3.04 35.91 -6.19
N GLY A 60 -2.43 35.41 -7.27
CA GLY A 60 -1.80 34.09 -7.24
C GLY A 60 -0.65 34.05 -6.23
N SER A 61 -0.75 33.22 -5.20
CA SER A 61 0.26 33.11 -4.14
C SER A 61 1.56 32.48 -4.66
N LYS A 62 2.69 33.17 -4.43
CA LYS A 62 4.02 32.59 -4.64
C LYS A 62 4.28 31.51 -3.57
N PRO A 63 4.95 30.39 -3.89
CA PRO A 63 5.25 29.35 -2.91
C PRO A 63 6.09 29.89 -1.76
N SER A 64 5.79 29.43 -0.54
CA SER A 64 6.36 29.97 0.70
C SER A 64 7.87 29.76 0.81
N ALA A 65 8.54 30.65 1.55
CA ALA A 65 10.00 30.64 1.68
C ALA A 65 10.55 29.32 2.30
N GLY A 66 9.76 28.66 3.17
CA GLY A 66 10.15 27.43 3.85
C GLY A 66 10.54 26.30 2.88
N MET A 67 9.80 26.13 1.77
CA MET A 67 10.10 25.07 0.79
C MET A 67 11.46 25.27 0.10
N LYS A 68 11.89 26.53 -0.10
CA LYS A 68 13.24 26.87 -0.62
C LYS A 68 14.36 26.81 0.45
N GLY A 69 14.00 26.72 1.73
CA GLY A 69 14.93 26.44 2.82
C GLY A 69 15.19 24.94 2.92
N TRP A 70 14.11 24.16 3.07
CA TRP A 70 14.15 22.70 3.20
C TRP A 70 14.91 22.01 2.06
N MET A 71 14.60 22.35 0.80
CA MET A 71 15.30 21.77 -0.37
C MET A 71 16.82 21.95 -0.31
N ARG A 72 17.32 23.10 0.17
CA ARG A 72 18.76 23.39 0.26
C ARG A 72 19.46 22.77 1.47
N SER A 73 18.70 22.22 2.42
CA SER A 73 19.23 21.38 3.50
C SER A 73 19.48 19.96 2.99
N VAL A 74 18.50 19.38 2.28
CA VAL A 74 18.57 18.03 1.69
C VAL A 74 19.75 17.89 0.73
N ASP A 75 19.94 18.86 -0.18
CA ASP A 75 21.02 18.81 -1.18
C ASP A 75 22.44 18.79 -0.55
N ARG A 76 22.62 19.27 0.70
CA ARG A 76 23.94 19.24 1.38
C ARG A 76 24.27 17.87 1.97
N THR A 77 23.32 17.24 2.67
CA THR A 77 23.53 15.97 3.38
C THR A 77 23.92 14.84 2.44
N LEU A 78 23.34 14.81 1.22
CA LEU A 78 23.62 13.82 0.19
C LEU A 78 25.10 13.72 -0.18
N THR A 79 25.79 14.87 -0.32
CA THR A 79 27.17 14.93 -0.85
C THR A 79 28.24 14.23 0.00
N LYS A 80 27.98 14.00 1.30
CA LYS A 80 28.87 13.18 2.14
C LYS A 80 28.60 11.69 1.94
N GLN A 81 27.33 11.33 1.76
CA GLN A 81 26.84 9.95 1.61
C GLN A 81 27.22 9.35 0.24
N GLU A 82 27.22 10.16 -0.82
CA GLU A 82 27.59 9.77 -2.20
C GLU A 82 28.95 9.05 -2.31
N LYS A 83 29.92 9.36 -1.44
CA LYS A 83 31.26 8.77 -1.46
C LYS A 83 31.36 7.36 -0.88
N GLU A 84 30.47 6.97 0.03
CA GLU A 84 30.43 5.60 0.55
C GLU A 84 29.60 4.69 -0.36
N TYR A 85 28.56 5.22 -1.01
CA TYR A 85 27.76 4.46 -1.97
C TYR A 85 28.52 4.03 -3.23
N THR A 86 29.60 4.73 -3.62
CA THR A 86 30.26 4.55 -4.93
C THR A 86 30.81 3.14 -5.16
N THR A 87 31.16 2.40 -4.09
CA THR A 87 31.75 1.05 -4.19
C THR A 87 30.70 -0.01 -4.56
N CYS A 88 29.48 0.10 -4.05
CA CYS A 88 28.44 -0.94 -4.18
C CYS A 88 27.83 -0.98 -5.61
N TYR A 89 27.75 0.19 -6.28
CA TYR A 89 27.27 0.34 -7.67
C TYR A 89 27.89 -0.63 -8.69
N LYS A 90 29.09 -1.19 -8.43
CA LYS A 90 29.81 -2.04 -9.38
C LYS A 90 29.35 -3.50 -9.41
N ALA A 91 28.59 -3.98 -8.43
CA ALA A 91 28.16 -5.39 -8.33
C ALA A 91 26.74 -5.61 -8.89
N SER A 92 25.74 -4.94 -8.30
CA SER A 92 24.42 -4.73 -8.90
C SER A 92 23.81 -3.46 -8.30
N PRO A 93 23.45 -2.44 -9.11
CA PRO A 93 22.85 -1.20 -8.60
C PRO A 93 21.49 -1.37 -7.90
N ARG A 94 20.88 -2.56 -7.93
CA ARG A 94 19.54 -2.83 -7.39
C ARG A 94 19.53 -3.50 -6.02
N THR A 95 20.47 -4.41 -5.76
CA THR A 95 20.64 -5.03 -4.44
C THR A 95 21.38 -4.09 -3.49
N CYS A 96 22.26 -3.25 -4.02
CA CYS A 96 22.91 -2.12 -3.35
C CYS A 96 22.00 -0.88 -3.16
N GLY A 97 20.72 -1.08 -2.82
CA GLY A 97 19.92 0.00 -2.24
C GLY A 97 20.61 0.52 -0.96
N PRO A 98 20.45 1.80 -0.57
CA PRO A 98 21.10 2.29 0.64
C PRO A 98 20.67 1.43 1.82
N HIS A 99 21.62 1.05 2.67
CA HIS A 99 21.26 0.47 3.97
C HIS A 99 20.41 1.51 4.71
N LEU A 100 19.11 1.27 4.75
CA LEU A 100 18.16 2.02 5.56
C LEU A 100 18.31 1.55 7.01
N VAL A 101 19.51 1.77 7.55
CA VAL A 101 19.88 1.55 8.95
C VAL A 101 18.78 2.20 9.78
N PRO A 102 18.14 1.47 10.72
CA PRO A 102 17.08 2.03 11.54
C PRO A 102 17.58 3.29 12.25
N GLY A 103 17.11 4.46 11.79
CA GLY A 103 17.42 5.72 12.43
C GLY A 103 16.84 5.71 13.85
N SER A 104 17.56 6.31 14.81
CA SER A 104 17.02 6.54 16.16
C SER A 104 15.70 7.31 16.15
N THR A 105 15.41 8.02 15.06
CA THR A 105 14.12 8.61 14.68
C THR A 105 12.92 7.65 14.69
N ALA A 106 13.11 6.33 14.59
CA ALA A 106 11.99 5.36 14.62
C ALA A 106 11.11 5.53 15.87
N MET A 107 11.72 5.83 17.02
CA MET A 107 10.98 6.10 18.26
C MET A 107 10.12 7.38 18.19
N HIS A 108 10.47 8.39 17.38
CA HIS A 108 9.66 9.61 17.25
C HIS A 108 8.29 9.35 16.58
N LEU A 109 8.22 8.38 15.67
CA LEU A 109 6.95 7.94 15.05
C LEU A 109 6.16 6.97 15.92
N ILE A 110 6.76 6.47 16.99
CA ILE A 110 6.12 5.66 18.03
C ILE A 110 5.66 6.55 19.21
N ALA A 111 6.32 7.69 19.42
CA ALA A 111 6.03 8.67 20.48
C ALA A 111 4.96 9.71 20.08
N SER A 112 4.92 10.17 18.83
CA SER A 112 3.90 11.14 18.39
C SER A 112 2.52 10.48 18.23
N LYS A 113 1.51 11.01 18.93
CA LYS A 113 0.11 10.54 18.88
C LYS A 113 -0.54 10.69 17.49
N THR A 114 0.13 11.36 16.55
CA THR A 114 -0.36 11.72 15.21
C THR A 114 0.26 10.85 14.10
N SER A 115 1.32 10.10 14.38
CA SER A 115 1.97 9.19 13.44
C SER A 115 1.00 8.11 12.95
N ARG A 116 0.72 8.11 11.64
CA ARG A 116 -0.08 7.08 10.98
C ARG A 116 0.86 5.99 10.46
N VAL A 117 0.80 4.79 11.05
CA VAL A 117 1.52 3.63 10.51
C VAL A 117 1.08 3.39 9.06
N PRO A 118 2.01 3.23 8.10
CA PRO A 118 1.68 2.98 6.71
C PRO A 118 0.78 1.76 6.50
N PRO A 119 -0.22 1.84 5.60
CA PRO A 119 -1.28 0.83 5.53
C PRO A 119 -0.82 -0.53 4.97
N ASN A 120 0.34 -0.57 4.32
CA ASN A 120 0.83 -1.71 3.53
C ASN A 120 1.85 -2.60 4.26
N ILE A 121 2.10 -2.35 5.55
CA ILE A 121 3.02 -3.16 6.35
C ILE A 121 2.25 -4.33 6.98
N LEU A 122 2.70 -5.54 6.67
CA LEU A 122 2.29 -6.78 7.31
C LEU A 122 3.22 -7.09 8.48
N PHE A 123 2.65 -7.54 9.58
CA PHE A 123 3.33 -8.36 10.58
C PHE A 123 3.00 -9.82 10.26
N VAL A 124 4.04 -10.66 10.13
CA VAL A 124 3.93 -12.09 9.90
C VAL A 124 4.65 -12.82 11.04
N ASN A 125 3.98 -13.78 11.65
CA ASN A 125 4.47 -14.60 12.76
C ASN A 125 4.20 -16.07 12.43
N SER A 126 5.19 -16.79 11.92
CA SER A 126 5.11 -18.26 11.79
C SER A 126 5.24 -18.85 13.19
N THR A 127 4.12 -19.37 13.70
CA THR A 127 3.98 -19.85 15.07
C THR A 127 4.66 -21.20 15.28
N ASP A 128 4.78 -22.00 14.21
CA ASP A 128 5.44 -23.30 14.20
C ASP A 128 6.97 -23.21 14.05
N LYS A 129 7.51 -22.10 13.56
CA LYS A 129 8.97 -21.85 13.43
C LYS A 129 9.50 -20.79 14.39
N GLY A 130 8.62 -20.07 15.10
CA GLY A 130 8.98 -18.95 15.97
C GLY A 130 9.50 -17.71 15.22
N ARG A 131 9.31 -17.64 13.89
CA ARG A 131 9.90 -16.61 13.03
C ARG A 131 8.93 -15.46 12.78
N ARG A 132 9.42 -14.24 13.02
CA ARG A 132 8.64 -12.99 12.98
C ARG A 132 9.25 -12.02 11.98
N ALA A 133 8.42 -11.36 11.18
CA ALA A 133 8.86 -10.39 10.17
C ALA A 133 7.88 -9.21 10.05
N LEU A 134 8.42 -8.03 9.76
CA LEU A 134 7.67 -6.94 9.15
C LEU A 134 7.94 -6.92 7.64
N ILE A 135 6.88 -6.84 6.84
CA ILE A 135 6.96 -6.87 5.38
C ILE A 135 6.13 -5.72 4.81
N CYS A 136 6.74 -4.71 4.20
CA CYS A 136 5.99 -3.75 3.39
C CYS A 136 5.69 -4.33 2.01
N VAL A 137 4.42 -4.24 1.61
CA VAL A 137 3.90 -4.71 0.32
C VAL A 137 3.05 -3.61 -0.33
N PRO A 138 3.67 -2.52 -0.82
CA PRO A 138 2.97 -1.37 -1.38
C PRO A 138 2.28 -1.74 -2.71
N ALA A 139 1.15 -1.09 -3.00
CA ALA A 139 0.39 -1.41 -4.19
C ALA A 139 1.22 -1.18 -5.48
N LYS A 140 1.06 -2.11 -6.43
CA LYS A 140 1.74 -2.16 -7.76
C LYS A 140 3.25 -2.46 -7.75
N ALA A 141 3.86 -2.70 -6.59
CA ALA A 141 5.18 -3.34 -6.46
C ALA A 141 5.06 -4.88 -6.40
N GLY A 142 4.42 -5.50 -7.41
CA GLY A 142 4.21 -6.96 -7.46
C GLY A 142 3.27 -7.53 -6.38
N SER A 143 2.62 -6.67 -5.59
CA SER A 143 1.89 -7.00 -4.36
C SER A 143 0.96 -8.21 -4.49
N THR A 144 0.15 -8.30 -5.54
CA THR A 144 -0.79 -9.41 -5.74
C THR A 144 -0.09 -10.76 -5.83
N SER A 145 0.99 -10.85 -6.62
CA SER A 145 1.78 -12.08 -6.75
C SER A 145 2.43 -12.44 -5.41
N PHE A 146 2.96 -11.45 -4.68
CA PHE A 146 3.50 -11.67 -3.34
C PHE A 146 2.47 -12.25 -2.36
N TYR A 147 1.23 -11.75 -2.33
CA TYR A 147 0.19 -12.31 -1.45
C TYR A 147 -0.19 -13.75 -1.84
N PHE A 148 -0.19 -14.10 -3.14
CA PHE A 148 -0.37 -15.49 -3.58
C PHE A 148 0.78 -16.39 -3.13
N TRP A 149 2.03 -15.94 -3.29
CA TRP A 149 3.22 -16.63 -2.80
C TRP A 149 3.17 -16.85 -1.28
N LEU A 150 2.93 -15.78 -0.51
CA LEU A 150 2.89 -15.83 0.95
C LEU A 150 1.79 -16.78 1.46
N TYR A 151 0.62 -16.79 0.80
CA TYR A 151 -0.41 -17.78 1.10
C TYR A 151 0.09 -19.20 0.82
N LYS A 152 0.61 -19.49 -0.39
CA LYS A 152 1.07 -20.83 -0.77
C LYS A 152 2.15 -21.36 0.17
N SER A 153 3.13 -20.52 0.49
CA SER A 153 4.25 -20.84 1.38
C SER A 153 3.86 -21.15 2.83
N LEU A 154 2.70 -20.65 3.31
CA LEU A 154 2.23 -20.86 4.68
C LEU A 154 1.05 -21.85 4.79
N ALA A 155 0.27 -22.01 3.71
CA ALA A 155 -0.84 -22.96 3.59
C ALA A 155 -0.40 -24.34 3.07
N GLY A 156 0.74 -24.43 2.37
CA GLY A 156 1.16 -25.60 1.62
C GLY A 156 0.39 -25.82 0.30
N HIS A 157 -0.57 -24.95 -0.04
CA HIS A 157 -1.40 -25.08 -1.25
C HIS A 157 -1.75 -23.71 -1.87
N ASP A 158 -2.07 -23.69 -3.16
CA ASP A 158 -2.45 -22.46 -3.85
C ASP A 158 -3.80 -21.90 -3.35
N TRP A 159 -3.95 -20.58 -3.41
CA TRP A 159 -5.16 -19.86 -2.99
C TRP A 159 -6.39 -20.33 -3.81
N PRO A 160 -7.37 -21.01 -3.19
CA PRO A 160 -8.44 -21.68 -3.93
C PRO A 160 -9.59 -20.73 -4.33
N TYR A 161 -9.61 -19.50 -3.82
CA TYR A 161 -10.80 -18.65 -3.86
C TYR A 161 -10.83 -17.68 -5.05
N ARG A 162 -12.00 -17.56 -5.67
CA ARG A 162 -12.32 -16.52 -6.67
C ARG A 162 -13.14 -15.39 -6.04
N GLY A 163 -13.12 -14.22 -6.68
CA GLY A 163 -13.84 -13.02 -6.21
C GLY A 163 -13.32 -12.44 -4.88
N PRO A 164 -13.97 -11.39 -4.36
CA PRO A 164 -13.65 -10.84 -3.03
C PRO A 164 -14.05 -11.79 -1.89
N PRO A 165 -13.47 -11.65 -0.67
CA PRO A 165 -12.32 -10.80 -0.35
C PRO A 165 -11.05 -11.33 -1.01
N TRP A 166 -10.29 -10.43 -1.64
CA TRP A 166 -9.14 -10.79 -2.47
C TRP A 166 -7.94 -11.26 -1.62
N VAL A 167 -6.96 -11.92 -2.25
CA VAL A 167 -5.78 -12.47 -1.54
C VAL A 167 -5.02 -11.43 -0.70
N HIS A 168 -5.06 -10.14 -1.06
CA HIS A 168 -4.44 -9.06 -0.27
C HIS A 168 -5.22 -8.63 0.98
N ASP A 169 -6.45 -9.11 1.18
CA ASP A 169 -7.22 -8.93 2.42
C ASP A 169 -6.84 -10.02 3.44
N VAL A 170 -5.65 -9.85 4.04
CA VAL A 170 -5.11 -10.70 5.13
C VAL A 170 -5.94 -10.69 6.41
N THR A 171 -6.98 -9.87 6.48
CA THR A 171 -7.94 -9.77 7.59
C THR A 171 -9.25 -10.51 7.31
N SER A 172 -9.41 -11.07 6.11
CA SER A 172 -10.57 -11.88 5.77
C SER A 172 -10.48 -13.30 6.33
N TRP A 173 -11.65 -13.92 6.54
CA TRP A 173 -11.79 -15.31 7.00
C TRP A 173 -11.04 -16.34 6.14
N ARG A 174 -10.73 -16.00 4.88
CA ARG A 174 -9.94 -16.83 3.94
C ARG A 174 -8.50 -17.06 4.40
N TRP A 175 -7.97 -16.20 5.27
CA TRP A 175 -6.64 -16.35 5.87
C TRP A 175 -6.65 -17.07 7.23
N ASN A 176 -7.81 -17.22 7.88
CA ASN A 176 -7.93 -17.88 9.20
C ASN A 176 -7.54 -19.38 9.17
N VAL A 177 -7.52 -20.01 7.98
CA VAL A 177 -7.04 -21.38 7.79
C VAL A 177 -5.57 -21.55 8.19
N LEU A 178 -4.78 -20.46 8.21
CA LEU A 178 -3.39 -20.46 8.63
C LEU A 178 -3.19 -20.44 10.15
N ASN A 179 -4.23 -20.25 10.96
CA ASN A 179 -4.09 -19.93 12.40
C ASN A 179 -3.30 -20.97 13.23
N ALA A 180 -3.03 -22.17 12.70
CA ALA A 180 -2.16 -23.18 13.31
C ALA A 180 -0.66 -23.02 12.94
N THR A 181 -0.35 -22.50 11.74
CA THR A 181 1.03 -22.36 11.21
C THR A 181 1.53 -20.91 11.24
N ALA A 182 0.67 -19.94 10.98
CA ALA A 182 1.05 -18.53 10.96
C ALA A 182 -0.10 -17.58 11.35
N GLN A 183 0.28 -16.51 12.06
CA GLN A 183 -0.56 -15.35 12.29
C GLN A 183 -0.08 -14.20 11.40
N ILE A 184 -1.01 -13.58 10.68
CA ILE A 184 -0.73 -12.42 9.83
C ILE A 184 -1.65 -11.27 10.27
N SER A 185 -1.13 -10.06 10.27
CA SER A 185 -1.91 -8.85 10.59
C SER A 185 -1.34 -7.62 9.90
N ARG A 186 -2.18 -6.64 9.60
CA ARG A 186 -1.71 -5.32 9.14
C ARG A 186 -1.22 -4.52 10.35
N LEU A 187 0.00 -4.01 10.33
CA LEU A 187 0.63 -3.33 11.48
C LEU A 187 -0.19 -2.12 11.97
N HIS A 188 -0.86 -1.42 11.05
CA HIS A 188 -1.75 -0.30 11.36
C HIS A 188 -3.08 -0.71 12.02
N MET A 189 -3.44 -2.00 12.01
CA MET A 189 -4.63 -2.57 12.67
C MET A 189 -4.28 -3.25 14.01
N MET A 190 -3.01 -3.62 14.23
CA MET A 190 -2.55 -4.17 15.52
C MET A 190 -2.74 -3.16 16.67
N PRO A 191 -3.08 -3.61 17.90
CA PRO A 191 -3.09 -2.77 19.09
C PRO A 191 -1.78 -2.01 19.27
N MET A 192 -1.85 -0.76 19.74
CA MET A 192 -0.69 0.16 19.83
C MET A 192 0.49 -0.44 20.63
N THR A 193 0.20 -1.21 21.68
CA THR A 193 1.21 -1.89 22.51
C THR A 193 1.95 -3.00 21.76
N LEU A 194 1.23 -3.85 21.01
CA LEU A 194 1.82 -4.91 20.19
C LEU A 194 2.56 -4.35 18.98
N ARG A 195 2.01 -3.32 18.34
CA ARG A 195 2.63 -2.55 17.26
C ARG A 195 3.95 -1.92 17.68
N ARG A 196 3.98 -1.28 18.86
CA ARG A 196 5.20 -0.69 19.44
C ARG A 196 6.27 -1.76 19.63
N ARG A 197 5.94 -2.85 20.35
CA ARG A 197 6.83 -4.01 20.49
C ARG A 197 7.33 -4.54 19.14
N ALA A 198 6.47 -4.65 18.13
CA ALA A 198 6.85 -5.15 16.81
C ALA A 198 7.78 -4.22 16.00
N LEU A 199 7.90 -2.94 16.38
CA LEU A 199 8.83 -1.97 15.79
C LEU A 199 10.10 -1.76 16.63
N ASP A 200 10.01 -1.93 17.95
CA ASP A 200 11.13 -1.81 18.88
C ASP A 200 11.99 -3.10 18.94
N ASP A 201 11.41 -4.26 18.61
CA ASP A 201 12.08 -5.57 18.64
C ASP A 201 13.06 -5.77 17.47
N ALA A 202 14.32 -6.06 17.80
CA ALA A 202 15.42 -6.23 16.86
C ALA A 202 15.42 -7.62 16.17
N GLU A 203 14.83 -8.65 16.80
CA GLU A 203 14.74 -10.01 16.24
C GLU A 203 13.72 -10.11 15.09
N ILE A 204 12.91 -9.07 14.90
CA ILE A 204 11.93 -8.97 13.82
C ILE A 204 12.61 -8.39 12.59
N HIS A 205 12.99 -9.27 11.66
CA HIS A 205 13.58 -8.88 10.37
C HIS A 205 12.57 -8.07 9.54
N ARG A 206 13.07 -7.14 8.71
CA ARG A 206 12.26 -6.08 8.08
C ARG A 206 12.51 -6.06 6.58
N PHE A 207 11.50 -6.40 5.80
CA PHE A 207 11.54 -6.51 4.35
C PHE A 207 10.68 -5.42 3.70
N ALA A 208 11.15 -4.77 2.64
CA ALA A 208 10.33 -3.89 1.81
C ALA A 208 10.36 -4.37 0.36
N LEU A 209 9.20 -4.80 -0.16
CA LEU A 209 9.03 -5.08 -1.58
C LEU A 209 8.78 -3.76 -2.31
N LEU A 210 9.72 -3.34 -3.15
CA LEU A 210 9.71 -2.03 -3.80
C LEU A 210 9.81 -2.19 -5.32
N ARG A 211 9.58 -1.11 -6.05
CA ARG A 211 9.62 -1.07 -7.53
C ARG A 211 10.26 0.23 -8.00
N ASP A 212 10.76 0.27 -9.24
CA ASP A 212 11.05 1.53 -9.91
C ASP A 212 9.83 2.49 -9.79
N PRO A 213 10.02 3.73 -9.29
CA PRO A 213 8.89 4.62 -9.02
C PRO A 213 8.12 5.07 -10.28
N LEU A 214 8.77 5.08 -11.45
CA LEU A 214 8.15 5.48 -12.71
C LEU A 214 7.33 4.33 -13.30
N GLU A 215 7.87 3.11 -13.31
CA GLU A 215 7.10 1.91 -13.66
C GLU A 215 5.92 1.69 -12.71
N ARG A 216 6.10 1.96 -11.41
CA ARG A 216 5.02 1.89 -10.42
C ARG A 216 3.94 2.93 -10.71
N ALA A 217 4.32 4.19 -10.93
CA ALA A 217 3.42 5.28 -11.30
C ALA A 217 2.62 4.96 -12.58
N GLU A 218 3.29 4.44 -13.61
CA GLU A 218 2.66 3.98 -14.85
C GLU A 218 1.68 2.82 -14.61
N SER A 219 2.09 1.82 -13.84
CA SER A 219 1.24 0.68 -13.47
C SER A 219 0.00 1.11 -12.70
N SER A 220 0.12 2.07 -11.77
CA SER A 220 -0.99 2.64 -11.02
C SER A 220 -1.95 3.44 -11.91
N PHE A 221 -1.44 4.37 -12.73
CA PHE A 221 -2.25 5.14 -13.67
C PHE A 221 -3.04 4.23 -14.62
N TYR A 222 -2.37 3.31 -15.32
CA TYR A 222 -3.01 2.50 -16.35
C TYR A 222 -3.95 1.41 -15.83
N SER A 223 -3.85 1.00 -14.55
CA SER A 223 -4.74 -0.03 -13.99
C SER A 223 -5.90 0.52 -13.16
N LYS A 224 -5.90 1.82 -12.85
CA LYS A 224 -6.96 2.47 -12.05
C LYS A 224 -7.55 3.75 -12.65
N LEU A 225 -6.89 4.43 -13.59
CA LEU A 225 -7.29 5.78 -14.03
C LEU A 225 -7.30 6.02 -15.55
N SER A 226 -6.58 5.23 -16.34
CA SER A 226 -6.70 5.28 -17.80
C SER A 226 -8.04 4.71 -18.27
N CYS A 227 -8.57 5.26 -19.36
CA CYS A 227 -9.72 4.74 -20.11
C CYS A 227 -9.31 3.84 -21.29
N GLU A 228 -8.02 3.79 -21.65
CA GLU A 228 -7.49 3.03 -22.79
C GLU A 228 -7.42 1.52 -22.52
N VAL A 229 -7.38 1.14 -21.24
CA VAL A 229 -7.28 -0.25 -20.79
C VAL A 229 -8.51 -0.55 -19.92
N PRO A 230 -9.24 -1.66 -20.14
CA PRO A 230 -10.29 -2.11 -19.24
C PRO A 230 -9.68 -2.60 -17.91
N GLY A 231 -9.43 -1.65 -17.00
CA GLY A 231 -9.04 -1.92 -15.61
C GLY A 231 -10.26 -2.08 -14.69
N ASP A 232 -10.06 -1.85 -13.39
CA ASP A 232 -11.15 -1.84 -12.40
C ASP A 232 -12.06 -0.62 -12.61
N ALA A 233 -13.04 -0.72 -13.51
CA ALA A 233 -13.98 0.37 -13.83
C ALA A 233 -14.75 0.88 -12.59
N ALA A 234 -15.03 -0.01 -11.63
CA ALA A 234 -15.65 0.33 -10.34
C ALA A 234 -14.73 1.16 -9.41
N ASP A 235 -13.41 1.04 -9.56
CA ASP A 235 -12.42 1.86 -8.85
C ASP A 235 -12.18 3.18 -9.55
N HIS A 236 -12.11 3.19 -10.89
CA HIS A 236 -11.79 4.35 -11.72
C HIS A 236 -12.60 5.60 -11.33
N ALA A 237 -13.93 5.52 -11.41
CA ALA A 237 -14.79 6.65 -11.09
C ALA A 237 -14.74 7.02 -9.58
N ARG A 238 -14.37 6.10 -8.69
CA ARG A 238 -14.22 6.37 -7.25
C ARG A 238 -12.92 7.12 -6.96
N MET A 239 -11.81 6.64 -7.51
CA MET A 239 -10.46 7.18 -7.30
C MET A 239 -10.29 8.56 -7.95
N ILE A 240 -10.80 8.78 -9.16
CA ILE A 240 -10.74 10.09 -9.82
C ILE A 240 -11.50 11.14 -9.02
N ARG A 241 -12.72 10.82 -8.54
CA ARG A 241 -13.50 11.71 -7.67
C ARG A 241 -12.86 11.93 -6.30
N ALA A 242 -12.02 11.01 -5.80
CA ALA A 242 -11.24 11.22 -4.58
C ALA A 242 -10.09 12.20 -4.84
N LEU A 243 -9.26 11.95 -5.85
CA LEU A 243 -8.14 12.81 -6.24
C LEU A 243 -8.58 14.25 -6.53
N MET A 244 -9.68 14.43 -7.28
CA MET A 244 -10.21 15.77 -7.60
C MET A 244 -10.73 16.54 -6.38
N ARG A 245 -11.10 15.87 -5.27
CA ARG A 245 -11.44 16.55 -4.00
C ARG A 245 -10.20 16.87 -3.16
N GLN A 246 -9.14 16.08 -3.27
CA GLN A 246 -7.89 16.26 -2.53
C GLN A 246 -6.98 17.31 -3.19
N ALA A 247 -7.09 17.52 -4.51
CA ALA A 247 -6.32 18.46 -5.30
C ALA A 247 -7.22 19.43 -6.10
N PRO A 248 -7.95 20.35 -5.42
CA PRO A 248 -8.92 21.24 -6.06
C PRO A 248 -8.31 22.22 -7.06
N VAL A 249 -7.05 22.67 -6.90
CA VAL A 249 -6.44 23.66 -7.81
C VAL A 249 -6.06 23.00 -9.14
N ALA A 250 -5.44 21.83 -9.10
CA ALA A 250 -5.18 20.99 -10.25
C ALA A 250 -6.48 20.53 -10.92
N ALA A 251 -7.50 20.16 -10.13
CA ALA A 251 -8.83 19.80 -10.64
C ALA A 251 -9.50 20.95 -11.42
N ALA A 252 -9.39 22.19 -10.95
CA ALA A 252 -9.84 23.38 -11.66
C ALA A 252 -9.01 23.70 -12.93
N SER A 253 -7.78 23.18 -13.02
CA SER A 253 -6.88 23.35 -14.18
C SER A 253 -7.00 22.24 -15.25
N LEU A 254 -7.88 21.25 -15.05
CA LEU A 254 -8.12 20.18 -16.01
C LEU A 254 -8.70 20.76 -17.31
N SER A 255 -8.15 20.39 -18.45
CA SER A 255 -8.63 20.90 -19.74
C SER A 255 -10.05 20.44 -20.02
N SER A 256 -10.81 21.24 -20.78
CA SER A 256 -12.12 20.84 -21.32
C SER A 256 -12.04 19.54 -22.15
N ALA A 257 -10.89 19.28 -22.79
CA ALA A 257 -10.57 18.01 -23.47
C ALA A 257 -10.49 16.79 -22.53
N SER A 258 -10.43 16.98 -21.22
CA SER A 258 -10.46 15.93 -20.19
C SER A 258 -11.87 15.71 -19.61
N GLN A 259 -12.87 16.47 -20.05
CA GLN A 259 -14.27 16.15 -19.78
C GLN A 259 -14.65 14.90 -20.59
N PRO A 260 -15.57 14.04 -20.10
CA PRO A 260 -16.09 12.96 -20.93
C PRO A 260 -16.70 13.58 -22.21
N PRO A 261 -16.53 12.93 -23.38
CA PRO A 261 -17.12 13.44 -24.62
C PRO A 261 -18.63 13.60 -24.39
N ARG A 262 -19.14 14.82 -24.62
CA ARG A 262 -20.58 15.10 -24.45
C ARG A 262 -21.36 14.02 -25.18
N PRO A 263 -22.34 13.35 -24.54
CA PRO A 263 -23.09 12.29 -25.19
C PRO A 263 -23.74 12.87 -26.44
N MET A 264 -23.28 12.42 -27.61
CA MET A 264 -23.83 12.90 -28.87
C MET A 264 -25.32 12.58 -28.88
N ALA A 265 -26.16 13.56 -29.22
CA ALA A 265 -27.62 13.43 -29.17
C ALA A 265 -28.20 12.58 -30.33
N GLY A 266 -27.47 11.54 -30.74
CA GLY A 266 -27.88 10.52 -31.70
C GLY A 266 -28.80 9.47 -31.04
N LYS A 267 -29.78 8.99 -31.80
CA LYS A 267 -30.88 8.13 -31.31
C LYS A 267 -30.48 6.66 -31.12
N SER A 268 -29.45 6.38 -30.33
CA SER A 268 -28.96 5.02 -30.04
C SER A 268 -29.87 4.25 -29.06
N ARG A 269 -31.14 4.02 -29.45
CA ARG A 269 -32.10 3.15 -28.73
C ARG A 269 -31.69 1.68 -28.88
N GLY A 270 -30.73 1.19 -28.08
CA GLY A 270 -30.38 -0.23 -28.11
C GLY A 270 -29.08 -0.70 -27.48
N ALA A 271 -28.43 0.08 -26.59
CA ALA A 271 -27.23 -0.39 -25.87
C ALA A 271 -27.20 0.08 -24.41
N SER A 272 -26.89 -0.85 -23.51
CA SER A 272 -26.91 -0.76 -22.04
C SER A 272 -26.54 0.60 -21.41
N ALA A 273 -27.37 1.07 -20.45
CA ALA A 273 -27.24 2.35 -19.75
C ALA A 273 -26.10 2.43 -18.71
N MET A 274 -25.02 1.64 -18.84
CA MET A 274 -23.87 1.65 -17.93
C MET A 274 -22.87 2.78 -18.20
N SER A 275 -22.99 3.51 -19.32
CA SER A 275 -22.05 4.55 -19.74
C SER A 275 -21.95 5.75 -18.78
N ASN A 276 -23.03 6.09 -18.06
CA ASN A 276 -23.03 7.22 -17.10
C ASN A 276 -22.22 6.95 -15.81
N ALA A 277 -21.64 5.75 -15.64
CA ALA A 277 -20.83 5.41 -14.47
C ALA A 277 -19.33 5.74 -14.62
N SER A 278 -18.83 6.03 -15.83
CA SER A 278 -17.43 6.39 -16.05
C SER A 278 -17.13 7.83 -15.60
N GLY A 279 -15.99 8.01 -14.95
CA GLY A 279 -15.48 9.33 -14.59
C GLY A 279 -14.84 10.04 -15.80
N PRO A 280 -14.43 11.32 -15.65
CA PRO A 280 -13.63 12.00 -16.67
C PRO A 280 -12.31 11.27 -16.88
N CYS A 281 -11.96 10.94 -18.12
CA CYS A 281 -10.71 10.29 -18.46
C CYS A 281 -9.53 11.25 -18.23
N LEU A 282 -8.67 10.96 -17.24
CA LEU A 282 -7.49 11.76 -16.96
C LEU A 282 -6.36 11.39 -17.92
N SER A 283 -5.69 12.39 -18.50
CA SER A 283 -4.36 12.16 -19.08
C SER A 283 -3.35 11.86 -17.95
N MET A 284 -2.26 11.15 -18.24
CA MET A 284 -1.25 10.87 -17.20
C MET A 284 -0.57 12.14 -16.66
N ARG A 285 -0.56 13.23 -17.45
CA ARG A 285 -0.11 14.56 -17.00
C ARG A 285 -1.08 15.16 -15.98
N ASP A 286 -2.38 14.97 -16.18
CA ASP A 286 -3.44 15.51 -15.32
C ASP A 286 -3.59 14.71 -14.03
N TRP A 287 -3.51 13.38 -14.11
CA TRP A 287 -3.32 12.53 -12.94
C TRP A 287 -2.10 12.98 -12.12
N GLY A 288 -0.96 13.16 -12.80
CA GLY A 288 0.27 13.61 -12.14
C GLY A 288 0.10 14.95 -11.43
N ARG A 289 -0.58 15.93 -12.05
CA ARG A 289 -0.89 17.24 -11.43
C ARG A 289 -1.70 17.08 -10.14
N LEU A 290 -2.75 16.26 -10.15
CA LEU A 290 -3.57 15.97 -8.97
C LEU A 290 -2.70 15.36 -7.86
N VAL A 291 -1.93 14.30 -8.16
CA VAL A 291 -1.06 13.64 -7.17
C VAL A 291 0.02 14.58 -6.62
N ALA A 292 0.61 15.44 -7.47
CA ALA A 292 1.61 16.43 -7.05
C ALA A 292 1.05 17.41 -6.01
N GLU A 293 -0.19 17.86 -6.17
CA GLU A 293 -0.86 18.76 -5.21
C GLU A 293 -1.22 18.05 -3.91
N VAL A 294 -1.71 16.80 -3.96
CA VAL A 294 -1.98 16.03 -2.73
C VAL A 294 -0.70 15.81 -1.93
N ILE A 295 0.42 15.46 -2.58
CA ILE A 295 1.73 15.26 -1.93
C ILE A 295 2.33 16.58 -1.41
N ALA A 296 2.14 17.70 -2.13
CA ALA A 296 2.58 19.02 -1.70
C ALA A 296 1.70 19.65 -0.58
N SER A 297 0.72 18.90 -0.06
CA SER A 297 -0.16 19.29 1.02
C SER A 297 -0.06 18.31 2.19
N ASP A 298 -0.56 18.70 3.37
CA ASP A 298 -0.66 17.82 4.54
C ASP A 298 -1.58 16.59 4.30
N GLN A 299 -2.28 16.53 3.16
CA GLN A 299 -3.13 15.41 2.78
C GLN A 299 -2.38 14.20 2.20
N ARG A 300 -1.04 14.22 2.09
CA ARG A 300 -0.24 13.10 1.51
C ARG A 300 -0.60 11.72 2.07
N HIS A 301 -0.84 11.62 3.38
CA HIS A 301 -1.24 10.38 4.07
C HIS A 301 -2.74 10.00 3.94
N SER A 302 -3.48 10.69 3.06
CA SER A 302 -4.86 10.35 2.66
C SER A 302 -4.97 9.97 1.18
N LEU A 303 -3.88 10.10 0.42
CA LEU A 303 -3.78 9.64 -0.96
C LEU A 303 -3.98 8.12 -1.01
N ASP A 304 -4.70 7.62 -2.02
CA ASP A 304 -4.92 6.18 -2.18
C ASP A 304 -3.57 5.42 -2.30
N VAL A 305 -3.47 4.24 -1.69
CA VAL A 305 -2.24 3.42 -1.65
C VAL A 305 -1.68 3.07 -3.03
N HIS A 306 -2.50 3.15 -4.08
CA HIS A 306 -2.07 3.04 -5.48
C HIS A 306 -1.20 4.21 -5.93
N PHE A 307 -1.43 5.44 -5.43
CA PHE A 307 -0.73 6.65 -5.89
C PHE A 307 0.25 7.22 -4.85
N MET A 308 0.08 6.87 -3.57
CA MET A 308 1.00 7.20 -2.47
C MET A 308 2.45 6.82 -2.82
N PRO A 309 3.47 7.68 -2.56
CA PRO A 309 4.89 7.33 -2.69
C PRO A 309 5.25 6.07 -1.90
N GLN A 310 6.27 5.33 -2.34
CA GLN A 310 6.74 4.12 -1.64
C GLN A 310 7.40 4.47 -0.30
N ALA A 311 8.07 5.62 -0.21
CA ALA A 311 8.58 6.17 1.04
C ALA A 311 7.44 6.30 2.09
N ASP A 312 6.36 7.01 1.76
CA ASP A 312 5.17 7.14 2.61
C ASP A 312 4.44 5.81 2.83
N ALA A 313 4.32 4.97 1.79
CA ALA A 313 3.54 3.74 1.80
C ALA A 313 4.18 2.60 2.61
N CYS A 314 5.48 2.71 2.91
CA CYS A 314 6.25 1.78 3.73
C CYS A 314 6.88 2.42 4.98
N GLY A 315 6.92 3.75 5.12
CA GLY A 315 7.63 4.41 6.22
C GLY A 315 9.14 4.21 6.12
N LEU A 316 9.70 4.38 4.92
CA LEU A 316 11.10 4.04 4.62
C LEU A 316 12.11 4.93 5.35
N TRP A 317 11.74 6.17 5.69
CA TRP A 317 12.59 7.06 6.49
C TRP A 317 12.55 6.71 7.98
N GLU A 318 11.63 5.83 8.38
CA GLU A 318 11.04 5.83 9.72
C GLU A 318 11.07 4.47 10.43
N ILE A 319 10.99 3.36 9.70
CA ILE A 319 10.94 2.00 10.28
C ILE A 319 12.32 1.30 10.27
N GLY A 320 13.16 1.66 9.29
CA GLY A 320 14.39 0.94 8.97
C GLY A 320 14.12 -0.44 8.34
N TYR A 321 14.88 -0.79 7.30
CA TYR A 321 14.66 -2.01 6.54
C TYR A 321 15.96 -2.81 6.39
N HIS A 322 15.95 -4.02 6.95
CA HIS A 322 17.06 -4.97 6.91
C HIS A 322 17.26 -5.58 5.51
N THR A 323 16.22 -5.62 4.68
CA THR A 323 16.30 -6.11 3.30
C THR A 323 15.34 -5.36 2.38
N ILE A 324 15.86 -4.78 1.30
CA ILE A 324 15.06 -4.26 0.20
C ILE A 324 14.91 -5.37 -0.85
N VAL A 325 13.71 -5.54 -1.38
CA VAL A 325 13.38 -6.54 -2.41
C VAL A 325 12.86 -5.79 -3.65
N PRO A 326 13.75 -5.38 -4.58
CA PRO A 326 13.33 -4.67 -5.79
C PRO A 326 12.58 -5.62 -6.74
N LEU A 327 11.42 -5.22 -7.23
CA LEU A 327 10.54 -6.04 -8.05
C LEU A 327 11.25 -6.53 -9.32
N GLU A 328 12.09 -5.68 -9.90
CA GLU A 328 12.84 -5.92 -11.12
C GLU A 328 14.05 -6.85 -10.93
N ASP A 329 14.40 -7.20 -9.69
CA ASP A 329 15.54 -8.05 -9.32
C ASP A 329 15.32 -8.75 -7.95
N ASN A 330 14.18 -9.41 -7.80
CA ASN A 330 13.63 -9.85 -6.51
C ASN A 330 14.18 -11.19 -6.00
N VAL A 331 14.93 -11.94 -6.81
CA VAL A 331 15.24 -13.37 -6.56
C VAL A 331 15.97 -13.59 -5.23
N GLU A 332 16.96 -12.75 -4.94
CA GLU A 332 17.77 -12.86 -3.71
C GLU A 332 17.03 -12.36 -2.48
N GLY A 333 16.34 -11.23 -2.58
CA GLY A 333 15.52 -10.70 -1.49
C GLY A 333 14.36 -11.63 -1.11
N MET A 334 13.75 -12.31 -2.09
CA MET A 334 12.73 -13.33 -1.85
C MET A 334 13.29 -14.64 -1.30
N ARG A 335 14.50 -15.05 -1.71
CA ARG A 335 15.21 -16.19 -1.10
C ARG A 335 15.51 -15.91 0.38
N ALA A 336 15.99 -14.71 0.71
CA ALA A 336 16.25 -14.29 2.08
C ALA A 336 14.96 -14.26 2.93
N LEU A 337 13.84 -13.77 2.36
CA LEU A 337 12.54 -13.79 3.02
C LEU A 337 12.01 -15.22 3.24
N ALA A 338 12.13 -16.10 2.24
CA ALA A 338 11.74 -17.50 2.36
C ALA A 338 12.56 -18.23 3.46
N GLN A 339 13.88 -18.01 3.48
CA GLN A 339 14.78 -18.55 4.48
C GLN A 339 14.47 -18.03 5.90
N HIS A 340 14.19 -16.74 6.06
CA HIS A 340 13.82 -16.15 7.37
C HIS A 340 12.49 -16.66 7.88
N LEU A 341 11.49 -16.83 7.01
CA LEU A 341 10.20 -17.45 7.37
C LEU A 341 10.26 -18.99 7.45
N GLN A 342 11.39 -19.60 7.09
CA GLN A 342 11.59 -21.06 7.02
C GLN A 342 10.54 -21.78 6.16
N VAL A 343 10.14 -21.14 5.05
CA VAL A 343 9.24 -21.68 4.02
C VAL A 343 10.04 -22.12 2.79
N PRO A 344 9.50 -23.02 1.93
CA PRO A 344 10.19 -23.43 0.72
C PRO A 344 10.55 -22.24 -0.19
N PRO A 345 11.79 -22.17 -0.72
CA PRO A 345 12.22 -21.10 -1.62
C PRO A 345 11.69 -21.28 -3.07
N GLU A 346 10.76 -22.22 -3.30
CA GLU A 346 10.15 -22.51 -4.60
C GLU A 346 9.17 -21.43 -5.05
N MET A 347 9.70 -20.25 -5.37
CA MET A 347 9.16 -19.44 -6.46
C MET A 347 10.19 -18.44 -6.96
N GLN A 348 10.47 -18.48 -8.28
CA GLN A 348 10.68 -17.22 -8.98
C GLN A 348 9.33 -16.50 -8.97
N LEU A 349 9.13 -15.60 -8.00
CA LEU A 349 7.85 -14.93 -7.74
C LEU A 349 7.31 -14.18 -8.98
N PHE A 350 8.20 -13.89 -9.92
CA PHE A 350 7.89 -13.33 -11.23
C PHE A 350 8.58 -14.13 -12.34
N HIS A 351 8.07 -15.33 -12.62
CA HIS A 351 8.05 -15.80 -13.99
C HIS A 351 7.38 -14.68 -14.81
N ARG A 352 8.14 -14.03 -15.71
CA ARG A 352 7.88 -12.65 -16.17
C ARG A 352 6.40 -12.38 -16.43
N HIS A 353 5.71 -11.80 -15.44
CA HIS A 353 4.58 -10.93 -15.73
C HIS A 353 5.17 -9.81 -16.55
N SER A 354 5.11 -9.96 -17.87
CA SER A 354 5.48 -8.91 -18.77
C SER A 354 4.62 -7.72 -18.38
N VAL A 355 5.28 -6.66 -17.91
CA VAL A 355 4.87 -5.30 -18.18
C VAL A 355 4.82 -5.27 -19.71
N ARG A 356 3.69 -5.70 -20.29
CA ARG A 356 3.50 -5.96 -21.74
C ARG A 356 4.07 -4.75 -22.44
N LYS A 357 5.29 -4.86 -23.02
CA LYS A 357 6.16 -3.70 -23.29
C LYS A 357 5.31 -2.61 -23.91
N ARG A 358 4.94 -1.60 -23.11
CA ARG A 358 3.84 -0.73 -23.50
C ARG A 358 4.34 0.00 -24.75
N PRO A 359 3.61 -0.07 -25.88
CA PRO A 359 4.14 0.42 -27.16
C PRO A 359 4.47 1.91 -27.11
N HIS A 360 3.94 2.60 -26.10
CA HIS A 360 4.27 3.96 -25.72
C HIS A 360 4.69 3.95 -24.24
N GLY A 361 5.99 3.79 -23.97
CA GLY A 361 6.55 4.12 -22.67
C GLY A 361 6.39 5.62 -22.38
N LEU A 362 6.51 6.02 -21.10
CA LEU A 362 6.27 7.41 -20.69
C LEU A 362 7.05 8.43 -21.54
N ASN A 363 6.33 9.25 -22.32
CA ASN A 363 6.98 10.30 -23.12
C ASN A 363 7.80 11.22 -22.21
N SER A 364 8.90 11.77 -22.73
CA SER A 364 9.91 12.45 -21.91
C SER A 364 9.36 13.61 -21.07
N ARG A 365 8.29 14.29 -21.51
CA ARG A 365 7.61 15.35 -20.76
C ARG A 365 6.80 14.80 -19.58
N VAL A 366 6.08 13.69 -19.77
CA VAL A 366 5.35 12.99 -18.70
C VAL A 366 6.34 12.33 -17.73
N ALA A 367 7.35 11.61 -18.22
CA ALA A 367 8.39 10.99 -17.40
C ALA A 367 9.10 12.02 -16.50
N ASN A 368 9.53 13.16 -17.06
CA ASN A 368 10.15 14.25 -16.29
C ASN A 368 9.19 14.98 -15.35
N PHE A 369 7.88 14.86 -15.55
CA PHE A 369 6.88 15.33 -14.58
C PHE A 369 6.74 14.31 -13.43
N VAL A 370 6.53 13.03 -13.72
CA VAL A 370 6.40 11.96 -12.71
C VAL A 370 7.65 11.87 -11.83
N ARG A 371 8.86 12.04 -12.41
CA ARG A 371 10.14 12.16 -11.68
C ARG A 371 10.17 13.27 -10.62
N LYS A 372 9.38 14.33 -10.77
CA LYS A 372 9.28 15.42 -9.77
C LYS A 372 8.29 15.08 -8.66
N VAL A 373 7.23 14.35 -8.98
CA VAL A 373 6.22 13.88 -8.01
C VAL A 373 6.82 12.82 -7.08
N TYR A 374 7.52 11.85 -7.66
CA TYR A 374 8.17 10.76 -6.91
C TYR A 374 9.68 11.04 -6.69
N ARG A 375 10.09 12.31 -6.53
CA ARG A 375 11.52 12.68 -6.35
C ARG A 375 12.14 11.95 -5.15
N GLU A 376 11.40 11.85 -4.04
CA GLU A 376 11.86 11.20 -2.81
C GLU A 376 12.08 9.70 -3.02
N ASP A 377 11.09 8.96 -3.56
CA ASP A 377 11.25 7.55 -3.92
C ASP A 377 12.47 7.33 -4.84
N ILE A 378 12.68 8.20 -5.83
CA ILE A 378 13.78 8.04 -6.81
C ILE A 378 15.15 8.27 -6.17
N LEU A 379 15.29 9.28 -5.30
CA LEU A 379 16.53 9.55 -4.58
C LEU A 379 16.81 8.49 -3.51
N LEU A 380 15.78 8.05 -2.78
CA LEU A 380 15.91 7.10 -1.68
C LEU A 380 16.17 5.67 -2.16
N LEU A 381 15.56 5.26 -3.28
CA LEU A 381 15.67 3.90 -3.79
C LEU A 381 16.74 3.72 -4.85
N ASN A 382 17.34 4.82 -5.30
CA ASN A 382 18.53 4.85 -6.17
C ASN A 382 18.40 3.98 -7.45
N TYR A 383 17.18 3.85 -7.99
CA TYR A 383 16.96 3.07 -9.21
C TYR A 383 17.78 3.67 -10.36
N PRO A 384 18.64 2.88 -11.02
CA PRO A 384 19.49 3.40 -12.09
C PRO A 384 18.60 3.92 -13.21
N SER A 385 18.72 5.22 -13.49
CA SER A 385 17.97 5.85 -14.58
C SER A 385 18.22 5.09 -15.89
N PRO A 386 17.18 4.78 -16.69
CA PRO A 386 17.37 4.07 -17.95
C PRO A 386 18.39 4.84 -18.81
N PRO A 387 19.35 4.13 -19.45
CA PRO A 387 20.50 4.77 -20.08
C PRO A 387 20.04 5.77 -21.13
N LYS A 388 20.67 6.96 -21.16
CA LYS A 388 20.24 8.12 -21.96
C LYS A 388 20.12 7.80 -23.47
N ASN A 389 20.83 6.78 -23.94
CA ASN A 389 20.87 6.34 -25.33
C ASN A 389 19.93 5.15 -25.62
N ALA A 390 19.05 4.79 -24.69
CA ALA A 390 17.91 3.91 -24.94
C ALA A 390 16.78 4.66 -25.67
N THR A 391 17.13 5.36 -26.76
CA THR A 391 16.19 5.60 -27.86
C THR A 391 15.63 4.25 -28.30
N SER A 392 14.31 4.17 -28.45
CA SER A 392 13.64 2.97 -28.91
C SER A 392 14.20 2.55 -30.26
N ALA A 393 14.85 1.38 -30.30
CA ALA A 393 14.85 0.58 -31.53
C ALA A 393 13.38 0.33 -31.91
N PRO A 394 13.01 0.46 -33.20
CA PRO A 394 11.62 0.39 -33.66
C PRO A 394 10.99 -0.99 -33.44
#